data_AF-A0A7Y9HIL1-F1
#
_entry.id   AF-A0A7Y9HIL1-F1
#
_cell.length_a   1.000
_cell.length_b   1.000
_cell.length_c   1.000
_cell.angle_alpha   90.00
_cell.angle_beta   90.00
_cell.angle_gamma   90.00
#
_symmetry.space_group_name_H-M   'P 1'
#
loop_
_entity.id
_entity.type
_entity.pdbx_description
1 polymer ?
#
loop_
_entity_poly.entity_id
_entity_poly.type
_entity_poly.pdbx_seq_one_letter_code
_entity_poly.pdbx_strand_id
1 'polypeptide(L)' 'ERAVARMVQAGARPMTSLQYLLELQRDWARGETYNETVATSIAHGGGYGLGLIYAKTMFNAAEGH' A
#
# COMPACT_ATOMS: atom_id res chain seq x y z
N GLU A 1 -19.82 12.67 -6.64
CA GLU A 1 -20.53 11.49 -6.08
C GLU A 1 -21.31 10.68 -7.11
N ARG A 2 -22.28 11.26 -7.85
CA ARG A 2 -23.13 10.51 -8.82
C ARG A 2 -22.38 9.72 -9.90
N ALA A 3 -21.21 10.19 -10.35
CA ALA A 3 -20.38 9.45 -11.29
C ALA A 3 -19.87 8.12 -10.70
N VAL A 4 -19.41 8.14 -9.44
CA VAL A 4 -18.94 6.94 -8.73
C VAL A 4 -20.09 5.96 -8.53
N ALA A 5 -21.28 6.44 -8.17
CA ALA A 5 -22.47 5.58 -8.04
C ALA A 5 -22.81 4.84 -9.35
N ARG A 6 -22.68 5.50 -10.51
CA ARG A 6 -22.88 4.85 -11.83
C ARG A 6 -21.82 3.80 -12.13
N MET A 7 -20.55 4.06 -11.79
CA MET A 7 -19.48 3.08 -11.94
C MET A 7 -19.77 1.82 -11.11
N VAL A 8 -20.23 1.98 -9.88
CA VAL A 8 -20.60 0.85 -9.00
C VAL A 8 -21.78 0.06 -9.58
N GLN A 9 -22.82 0.72 -10.09
CA GLN A 9 -23.93 0.06 -10.77
C GLN A 9 -23.48 -0.72 -12.01
N ALA A 10 -22.43 -0.25 -12.70
CA ALA A 10 -21.80 -0.94 -13.81
C ALA A 10 -20.81 -2.04 -13.39
N GLY A 11 -20.69 -2.34 -12.08
CA GLY A 11 -19.88 -3.42 -11.54
C GLY A 11 -18.48 -3.02 -11.06
N ALA A 12 -18.13 -1.73 -11.09
CA ALA A 12 -16.85 -1.27 -10.52
C ALA A 12 -16.83 -1.51 -9.00
N ARG A 13 -15.68 -1.95 -8.48
CA ARG A 13 -15.45 -2.14 -7.04
C ARG A 13 -14.52 -1.04 -6.54
N PRO A 14 -15.04 -0.03 -5.82
CA PRO A 14 -14.21 1.05 -5.29
C PRO A 14 -13.16 0.49 -4.34
N MET A 15 -11.95 1.01 -4.43
CA MET A 15 -10.86 0.68 -3.51
C MET A 15 -10.06 1.94 -3.20
N THR A 16 -9.32 1.93 -2.09
CA THR A 16 -8.42 3.02 -1.73
C THR A 16 -7.13 2.92 -2.55
N SER A 17 -6.45 4.05 -2.73
CA SER A 17 -5.13 4.07 -3.38
C SER A 17 -4.11 3.19 -2.64
N LEU A 18 -4.16 3.19 -1.30
CA LEU A 18 -3.30 2.34 -0.49
C LEU A 18 -3.59 0.85 -0.74
N GLN A 19 -4.87 0.43 -0.74
CA GLN A 19 -5.20 -0.96 -1.04
C GLN A 19 -4.71 -1.35 -2.43
N TYR A 20 -4.90 -0.47 -3.43
CA TYR A 20 -4.46 -0.72 -4.79
C TYR A 20 -2.94 -0.94 -4.86
N LEU A 21 -2.15 -0.06 -4.24
CA LEU A 21 -0.70 -0.19 -4.18
C LEU A 21 -0.28 -1.52 -3.52
N LEU A 22 -0.93 -1.91 -2.42
CA LEU A 22 -0.60 -3.13 -1.69
C LEU A 22 -1.02 -4.40 -2.45
N GLU A 23 -2.05 -4.36 -3.30
CA GLU A 23 -2.39 -5.47 -4.20
C GLU A 23 -1.41 -5.58 -5.37
N LEU A 24 -0.80 -4.48 -5.83
CA LEU A 24 0.27 -4.55 -6.82
C LEU A 24 1.53 -5.20 -6.22
N GLN A 25 1.90 -4.85 -4.99
CA GLN A 25 3.01 -5.51 -4.31
C GLN A 25 2.66 -6.96 -4.00
N ARG A 26 1.60 -7.22 -3.21
CA ARG A 26 1.02 -8.50 -2.75
C ARG A 26 1.98 -9.52 -2.14
N ASP A 27 3.02 -9.86 -2.86
CA ASP A 27 4.15 -10.71 -2.52
C ASP A 27 5.30 -9.85 -1.98
N TRP A 28 5.60 -10.01 -0.70
CA TRP A 28 6.64 -9.26 -0.01
C TRP A 28 8.04 -9.88 -0.18
N ALA A 29 8.15 -11.05 -0.81
CA ALA A 29 9.43 -11.59 -1.25
C ALA A 29 9.91 -10.94 -2.57
N ARG A 30 9.01 -10.23 -3.30
CA ARG A 30 9.39 -9.50 -4.51
C ARG A 30 10.12 -8.21 -4.18
N GLY A 31 11.44 -8.25 -4.25
CA GLY A 31 12.32 -7.11 -3.95
C GLY A 31 12.25 -5.94 -4.94
N GLU A 32 11.97 -6.20 -6.22
CA GLU A 32 12.01 -5.18 -7.30
C GLU A 32 11.15 -3.94 -6.97
N THR A 33 9.93 -4.14 -6.46
CA THR A 33 8.99 -3.07 -6.14
C THR A 33 8.85 -2.81 -4.64
N TYR A 34 9.53 -3.60 -3.79
CA TYR A 34 9.37 -3.54 -2.33
C TYR A 34 9.73 -2.17 -1.78
N ASN A 35 10.92 -1.67 -2.13
CA ASN A 35 11.44 -0.43 -1.57
C ASN A 35 10.59 0.78 -2.00
N GLU A 36 10.15 0.81 -3.25
CA GLU A 36 9.28 1.87 -3.77
C GLU A 36 7.88 1.81 -3.15
N THR A 37 7.32 0.61 -2.97
CA THR A 37 6.04 0.42 -2.29
C THR A 37 6.11 0.94 -0.87
N VAL A 38 7.13 0.54 -0.11
CA VAL A 38 7.35 0.97 1.28
C VAL A 38 7.54 2.48 1.36
N ALA A 39 8.38 3.06 0.51
CA ALA A 39 8.61 4.51 0.49
C ALA A 39 7.32 5.29 0.17
N THR A 40 6.55 4.83 -0.81
CA THR A 40 5.26 5.45 -1.20
C THR A 40 4.24 5.35 -0.07
N SER A 41 4.13 4.19 0.58
CA SER A 41 3.26 3.98 1.74
C SER A 41 3.67 4.83 2.94
N ILE A 42 4.97 5.08 3.17
CA ILE A 42 5.43 5.98 4.23
C ILE A 42 5.01 7.42 3.93
N ALA A 43 5.19 7.88 2.69
CA ALA A 43 4.88 9.27 2.31
C ALA A 43 3.37 9.57 2.29
N HIS A 44 2.54 8.59 1.88
CA HIS A 44 1.13 8.84 1.56
C HIS A 44 0.12 7.89 2.23
N GLY A 45 0.58 6.83 2.90
CA GLY A 45 -0.27 5.79 3.49
C GLY A 45 -0.85 6.12 4.88
N GLY A 46 -0.62 7.34 5.39
CA GLY A 46 -1.13 7.79 6.68
C GLY A 46 -0.74 6.83 7.82
N GLY A 47 -1.73 6.30 8.54
CA GLY A 47 -1.49 5.37 9.66
C GLY A 47 -0.71 4.12 9.26
N TYR A 48 -0.90 3.60 8.05
CA TYR A 48 -0.12 2.45 7.57
C TYR A 48 1.35 2.80 7.37
N GLY A 49 1.62 3.99 6.81
CA GLY A 49 2.98 4.53 6.67
C GLY A 49 3.68 4.72 8.01
N LEU A 50 2.96 5.22 9.02
CA LEU A 50 3.47 5.31 10.40
C LEU A 50 3.80 3.93 10.97
N GLY A 51 2.99 2.92 10.70
CA GLY A 51 3.27 1.53 11.08
C GLY A 51 4.56 0.99 10.46
N LEU A 52 4.83 1.31 9.19
CA LEU A 52 6.09 0.95 8.52
C LEU A 52 7.31 1.63 9.15
N ILE A 53 7.20 2.92 9.51
CA ILE A 53 8.27 3.64 10.23
C ILE A 53 8.54 2.97 11.57
N TYR A 54 7.49 2.67 12.33
CA TYR A 54 7.59 2.00 13.62
C TYR A 54 8.28 0.63 13.47
N ALA A 55 7.83 -0.20 12.51
CA ALA A 55 8.38 -1.52 12.28
C ALA A 55 9.88 -1.47 11.92
N LYS A 56 10.28 -0.54 11.03
CA LYS A 56 11.69 -0.32 10.69
C LYS A 56 12.52 0.07 11.90
N THR A 57 12.00 0.98 12.73
CA THR A 57 12.71 1.49 13.90
C THR A 57 12.84 0.45 15.02
N MET A 58 11.79 -0.34 15.26
CA MET A 58 11.74 -1.25 16.41
C MET A 58 12.35 -2.61 16.15
N PHE A 59 12.18 -3.14 14.94
CA PHE A 59 12.64 -4.50 14.62
C PHE A 59 13.92 -4.52 13.79
N ASN A 60 14.54 -3.35 13.59
CA ASN A 60 15.59 -3.16 12.60
C ASN A 60 15.22 -3.83 11.27
N ALA A 61 13.93 -3.72 10.89
CA ALA A 61 13.35 -4.44 9.77
C ALA A 61 13.98 -3.92 8.46
N ALA A 62 15.13 -4.49 8.14
CA ALA A 62 15.80 -4.46 6.88
C ALA A 62 15.51 -5.78 6.15
N GLU A 63 15.72 -5.79 4.83
CA GLU A 63 15.60 -7.00 4.01
C GLU A 63 16.24 -8.23 4.68
N GLY A 64 15.64 -9.40 4.43
CA GLY A 64 16.24 -10.67 4.81
C GLY A 64 17.69 -10.75 4.33
N HIS A 65 18.59 -11.08 5.25
CA HIS A 65 19.91 -11.59 4.95
C HIS A 65 19.84 -13.09 4.66
#